data_AF-A0A959IMY8-F1
#
_entry.id   AF-A0A959IMY8-F1
#
_cell.length_a   1.000
_cell.length_b   1.000
_cell.length_c   1.000
_cell.angle_alpha   90.00
_cell.angle_beta   90.00
_cell.angle_gamma   90.00
#
_symmetry.space_group_name_H-M   'P 1'
#
loop_
_entity.id
_entity.type
_entity.pdbx_description
1 polymer ?
#
loop_
_entity_poly.entity_id
_entity_poly.type
_entity_poly.pdbx_seq_one_letter_code
_entity_poly.pdbx_strand_id
1 'polypeptide(L)'
;MPTAIQAPRSLSPAELDQYLARGWRPLGQRIYTADFIQLELGDIYSVVPTRLPLAGHRWRKSQRKLLRRNGELFTFTIGPARIDPAKQRINLLYLEEQPTKSTPDLAIHLEHEGRRIFNTLEINIFHGDQLVAFSYFDQGITSAYSKAGVYDPAYSRYSLGLYTMYLEIEWCLQQGLQYYYPGYISPDIPLFDYKLRMGDMEFWDLQAQDWKPYATFDPQLHAPLAVLHQRVNAVYEALREAGVASRAYEYLFFEMRLMDNDGGNYLD
;
A
#
# COMPACT_ATOMS: atom_id res chain seq x y z
N MET A 1 -16.27 -2.03 -5.45
CA MET A 1 -16.60 -0.68 -5.97
C MET A 1 -15.96 -0.59 -7.34
N PRO A 2 -16.50 0.15 -8.34
CA PRO A 2 -15.81 0.22 -9.62
C PRO A 2 -14.40 0.78 -9.43
N THR A 3 -13.43 0.12 -10.05
CA THR A 3 -12.04 0.59 -10.05
C THR A 3 -11.97 1.99 -10.64
N ALA A 4 -11.31 2.90 -9.94
CA ALA A 4 -11.25 4.30 -10.31
C ALA A 4 -9.95 4.93 -9.84
N ILE A 5 -9.39 5.83 -10.65
CA ILE A 5 -8.27 6.70 -10.29
C ILE A 5 -8.75 8.14 -10.39
N GLN A 6 -8.48 8.92 -9.35
CA GLN A 6 -8.85 10.32 -9.26
C GLN A 6 -7.64 11.18 -8.91
N ALA A 7 -7.56 12.36 -9.52
CA ALA A 7 -6.52 13.36 -9.29
C ALA A 7 -7.16 14.71 -8.96
N PRO A 8 -7.82 14.83 -7.78
CA PRO A 8 -8.52 16.05 -7.41
C PRO A 8 -7.56 17.25 -7.40
N ARG A 9 -8.09 18.48 -7.59
CA ARG A 9 -7.25 19.68 -7.63
C ARG A 9 -6.46 19.89 -6.33
N SER A 10 -7.11 19.59 -5.22
CA SER A 10 -6.58 19.59 -3.86
C SER A 10 -7.41 18.60 -3.04
N LEU A 11 -6.86 18.11 -1.95
CA LEU A 11 -7.57 17.22 -1.04
C LEU A 11 -7.17 17.56 0.40
N SER A 12 -8.15 17.90 1.22
CA SER A 12 -7.93 18.23 2.63
C SER A 12 -7.60 16.98 3.45
N PRO A 13 -6.87 17.09 4.57
CA PRO A 13 -6.57 15.94 5.43
C PRO A 13 -7.83 15.17 5.89
N ALA A 14 -8.98 15.85 6.04
CA ALA A 14 -10.25 15.21 6.37
C ALA A 14 -10.86 14.42 5.20
N GLU A 15 -10.74 14.93 3.97
CA GLU A 15 -11.14 14.17 2.78
C GLU A 15 -10.27 12.94 2.60
N LEU A 16 -8.97 13.02 2.93
CA LEU A 16 -8.07 11.85 2.89
C LEU A 16 -8.58 10.76 3.83
N ASP A 17 -8.88 11.11 5.08
CA ASP A 17 -9.45 10.17 6.05
C ASP A 17 -10.74 9.53 5.52
N GLN A 18 -11.64 10.30 4.88
CA GLN A 18 -12.88 9.78 4.33
C GLN A 18 -12.68 8.82 3.15
N TYR A 19 -11.67 9.06 2.31
CA TYR A 19 -11.32 8.14 1.24
C TYR A 19 -10.74 6.85 1.81
N LEU A 20 -9.75 6.96 2.70
CA LEU A 20 -9.12 5.81 3.36
C LEU A 20 -10.14 4.96 4.11
N ALA A 21 -11.07 5.59 4.83
CA ALA A 21 -12.16 4.89 5.53
C ALA A 21 -13.08 4.11 4.59
N ARG A 22 -13.17 4.48 3.31
CA ARG A 22 -13.97 3.80 2.27
C ARG A 22 -13.14 2.81 1.43
N GLY A 23 -11.94 2.44 1.87
CA GLY A 23 -11.07 1.49 1.17
C GLY A 23 -10.29 2.07 -0.01
N TRP A 24 -10.38 3.38 -0.26
CA TRP A 24 -9.53 4.06 -1.25
C TRP A 24 -8.11 4.22 -0.73
N ARG A 25 -7.16 4.39 -1.64
CA ARG A 25 -5.73 4.43 -1.33
C ARG A 25 -5.00 5.46 -2.21
N PRO A 26 -4.00 6.18 -1.67
CA PRO A 26 -3.09 6.96 -2.48
C PRO A 26 -2.30 6.12 -3.50
N LEU A 27 -2.15 6.66 -4.71
CA LEU A 27 -1.23 6.24 -5.77
C LEU A 27 -0.37 7.45 -6.14
N GLY A 28 0.78 7.59 -5.48
CA GLY A 28 1.56 8.83 -5.55
C GLY A 28 0.76 10.01 -4.99
N GLN A 29 0.60 11.07 -5.78
CA GLN A 29 -0.30 12.21 -5.47
C GLN A 29 -1.72 12.06 -6.04
N ARG A 30 -2.12 10.87 -6.49
CA ARG A 30 -3.50 10.55 -6.90
C ARG A 30 -4.14 9.62 -5.88
N ILE A 31 -5.44 9.37 -6.00
CA ILE A 31 -6.18 8.41 -5.16
C ILE A 31 -6.91 7.38 -6.01
N TYR A 32 -6.97 6.13 -5.57
CA TYR A 32 -7.60 5.06 -6.33
C TYR A 32 -8.32 4.05 -5.45
N THR A 33 -9.21 3.28 -6.07
CA THR A 33 -9.76 2.02 -5.56
C THR A 33 -9.55 0.96 -6.63
N ALA A 34 -9.18 -0.24 -6.23
CA ALA A 34 -9.02 -1.40 -7.12
C ALA A 34 -9.19 -2.69 -6.32
N ASP A 35 -9.96 -3.63 -6.87
CA ASP A 35 -10.20 -4.92 -6.23
C ASP A 35 -9.20 -5.98 -6.74
N PHE A 36 -8.55 -5.72 -7.89
CA PHE A 36 -7.45 -6.52 -8.43
C PHE A 36 -6.21 -5.70 -8.83
N ILE A 37 -5.07 -6.37 -8.92
CA ILE A 37 -3.83 -5.89 -9.55
C ILE A 37 -3.35 -6.88 -10.60
N GLN A 38 -2.59 -6.38 -11.57
CA GLN A 38 -1.80 -7.18 -12.50
C GLN A 38 -0.31 -6.88 -12.29
N LEU A 39 0.51 -7.92 -12.12
CA LEU A 39 1.97 -7.78 -12.00
C LEU A 39 2.69 -8.13 -13.30
N GLU A 40 2.24 -9.20 -13.97
CA GLU A 40 2.71 -9.62 -15.29
C GLU A 40 1.49 -9.83 -16.20
N LEU A 41 1.68 -9.74 -17.51
CA LEU A 41 0.59 -9.90 -18.46
C LEU A 41 -0.02 -11.31 -18.33
N GLY A 42 -1.28 -11.38 -17.92
CA GLY A 42 -2.02 -12.63 -17.76
C GLY A 42 -2.31 -13.03 -16.31
N ASP A 43 -1.61 -12.45 -15.32
CA ASP A 43 -1.81 -12.82 -13.91
C ASP A 43 -2.54 -11.72 -13.14
N ILE A 44 -3.78 -12.01 -12.70
CA ILE A 44 -4.58 -11.14 -11.84
C ILE A 44 -4.47 -11.61 -10.39
N TYR A 45 -4.29 -10.67 -9.47
CA TYR A 45 -4.27 -10.93 -8.04
C TYR A 45 -5.25 -10.02 -7.30
N SER A 46 -5.90 -10.59 -6.29
CA SER A 46 -6.76 -9.92 -5.33
C SER A 46 -6.01 -8.83 -4.59
N VAL A 47 -6.72 -7.74 -4.33
CA VAL A 47 -6.21 -6.63 -3.56
C VAL A 47 -7.07 -6.45 -2.32
N VAL A 48 -6.47 -6.64 -1.15
CA VAL A 48 -7.16 -6.50 0.13
C VAL A 48 -6.56 -5.32 0.89
N PRO A 49 -7.20 -4.12 0.89
CA PRO A 49 -6.75 -3.00 1.71
C PRO A 49 -6.66 -3.40 3.18
N THR A 50 -5.65 -2.90 3.87
CA THR A 50 -5.40 -3.15 5.28
C THR A 50 -5.21 -1.85 6.05
N ARG A 51 -5.56 -1.85 7.33
CA ARG A 51 -5.26 -0.77 8.26
C ARG A 51 -4.93 -1.32 9.64
N LEU A 52 -4.23 -0.53 10.42
CA LEU A 52 -3.93 -0.79 11.81
C LEU A 52 -4.72 0.21 12.67
N PRO A 53 -5.70 -0.26 13.46
CA PRO A 53 -6.23 0.52 14.57
C PRO A 53 -5.11 0.83 15.58
N LEU A 54 -4.93 2.11 15.90
CA LEU A 54 -3.90 2.57 16.82
C LEU A 54 -4.37 2.57 18.28
N ALA A 55 -5.69 2.61 18.49
CA ALA A 55 -6.29 2.50 19.82
C ALA A 55 -5.89 1.18 20.48
N GLY A 56 -5.20 1.26 21.62
CA GLY A 56 -4.73 0.08 22.35
C GLY A 56 -3.58 -0.68 21.69
N HIS A 57 -2.95 -0.12 20.65
CA HIS A 57 -1.82 -0.75 19.97
C HIS A 57 -0.69 -1.10 20.96
N ARG A 58 -0.15 -2.32 20.83
CA ARG A 58 0.99 -2.78 21.64
C ARG A 58 2.04 -3.44 20.78
N TRP A 59 3.26 -2.93 20.89
CA TRP A 59 4.43 -3.54 20.27
C TRP A 59 4.66 -4.97 20.80
N ARG A 60 4.79 -5.94 19.90
CA ARG A 60 5.25 -7.31 20.19
C ARG A 60 6.73 -7.32 20.56
N LYS A 61 7.18 -8.39 21.24
CA LYS A 61 8.58 -8.52 21.72
C LYS A 61 9.60 -8.38 20.59
N SER A 62 9.34 -8.96 19.41
CA SER A 62 10.22 -8.87 18.24
C SER A 62 10.30 -7.45 17.66
N GLN A 63 9.18 -6.73 17.62
CA GLN A 63 9.12 -5.34 17.15
C GLN A 63 9.90 -4.42 18.09
N ARG A 64 9.70 -4.55 19.41
CA ARG A 64 10.48 -3.80 20.42
C ARG A 64 11.98 -4.08 20.31
N LYS A 65 12.36 -5.33 20.03
CA LYS A 65 13.77 -5.71 19.80
C LYS A 65 14.34 -5.01 18.56
N LEU A 66 13.57 -4.96 17.46
CA LEU A 66 13.99 -4.26 16.24
C LEU A 66 14.15 -2.76 16.48
N LEU A 67 13.13 -2.12 17.07
CA LEU A 67 13.14 -0.70 17.41
C LEU A 67 14.35 -0.34 18.27
N ARG A 68 14.60 -1.09 19.36
CA ARG A 68 15.75 -0.84 20.24
C ARG A 68 17.09 -1.01 19.51
N ARG A 69 17.29 -2.14 18.83
CA ARG A 69 18.56 -2.42 18.12
C ARG A 69 18.85 -1.35 17.06
N ASN A 70 17.84 -0.98 16.29
CA ASN A 70 18.03 0.00 15.22
C ASN A 70 18.16 1.42 15.80
N GLY A 71 17.46 1.76 16.89
CA GLY A 71 17.61 3.03 17.58
C GLY A 71 18.97 3.25 18.26
N GLU A 72 19.72 2.18 18.55
CA GLU A 72 21.12 2.26 19.01
C GLU A 72 22.11 2.55 17.88
N LEU A 73 21.75 2.23 16.64
CA LEU A 73 22.66 2.27 15.47
C LEU A 73 22.38 3.43 14.52
N PHE A 74 21.11 3.86 14.45
CA PHE A 74 20.64 4.81 13.48
C PHE A 74 19.93 5.98 14.16
N THR A 75 20.09 7.17 13.59
CA THR A 75 19.27 8.33 13.92
C THR A 75 18.20 8.53 12.85
N PHE A 76 17.14 9.26 13.17
CA PHE A 76 16.13 9.60 12.17
C PHE A 76 15.59 11.02 12.34
N THR A 77 15.00 11.55 11.26
CA THR A 77 14.27 12.82 11.25
C THR A 77 12.91 12.61 10.60
N ILE A 78 11.93 13.43 10.98
CA ILE A 78 10.59 13.45 10.39
C ILE A 78 10.26 14.89 9.99
N GLY A 79 9.71 15.09 8.79
CA GLY A 79 9.33 16.42 8.32
C GLY A 79 8.64 16.40 6.96
N PRO A 80 8.40 17.57 6.34
CA PRO A 80 7.83 17.65 5.00
C PRO A 80 8.70 16.92 3.98
N ALA A 81 8.05 16.16 3.09
CA ALA A 81 8.74 15.38 2.07
C ALA A 81 9.53 16.28 1.10
N ARG A 82 10.77 15.88 0.81
CA ARG A 82 11.66 16.53 -0.15
C ARG A 82 12.45 15.49 -0.91
N ILE A 83 12.66 15.74 -2.19
CA ILE A 83 13.57 14.94 -3.01
C ILE A 83 14.95 15.59 -2.97
N ASP A 84 15.96 14.75 -2.80
CA ASP A 84 17.36 15.17 -2.82
C ASP A 84 18.21 14.09 -3.52
N PRO A 85 19.46 14.41 -3.93
CA PRO A 85 20.32 13.46 -4.62
C PRO A 85 20.63 12.19 -3.81
N ALA A 86 20.65 12.26 -2.48
CA ALA A 86 20.93 11.09 -1.65
C ALA A 86 19.76 10.10 -1.67
N LYS A 87 18.51 10.58 -1.62
CA LYS A 87 17.31 9.76 -1.80
C LYS A 87 17.26 9.13 -3.18
N GLN A 88 17.58 9.90 -4.23
CA GLN A 88 17.61 9.38 -5.60
C GLN A 88 18.62 8.24 -5.75
N ARG A 89 19.82 8.40 -5.20
CA ARG A 89 20.85 7.34 -5.20
C ARG A 89 20.34 6.06 -4.53
N ILE A 90 19.79 6.16 -3.33
CA ILE A 90 19.30 4.98 -2.59
C ILE A 90 18.12 4.33 -3.31
N ASN A 91 17.23 5.14 -3.91
CA ASN A 91 16.10 4.64 -4.67
C ASN A 91 16.52 3.81 -5.89
N LEU A 92 17.55 4.23 -6.63
CA LEU A 92 18.08 3.48 -7.76
C LEU A 92 18.66 2.13 -7.30
N LEU A 93 19.45 2.12 -6.22
CA LEU A 93 19.99 0.88 -5.65
C LEU A 93 18.87 -0.06 -5.18
N TYR A 94 17.83 0.49 -4.54
CA TYR A 94 16.69 -0.29 -4.08
C TYR A 94 15.89 -0.86 -5.25
N LEU A 95 15.71 -0.10 -6.33
CA LEU A 95 14.99 -0.51 -7.53
C LEU A 95 15.69 -1.69 -8.24
N GLU A 96 17.02 -1.73 -8.26
CA GLU A 96 17.79 -2.85 -8.80
C GLU A 96 17.46 -4.18 -8.11
N GLU A 97 17.25 -4.18 -6.78
CA GLU A 97 16.88 -5.39 -6.03
C GLU A 97 15.36 -5.62 -5.94
N GLN A 98 14.56 -4.56 -6.02
CA GLN A 98 13.11 -4.59 -5.78
C GLN A 98 12.35 -3.81 -6.88
N PRO A 99 12.40 -4.26 -8.15
CA PRO A 99 11.86 -3.52 -9.29
C PRO A 99 10.35 -3.27 -9.22
N THR A 100 9.62 -4.11 -8.47
CA THR A 100 8.16 -4.02 -8.31
C THR A 100 7.73 -3.21 -7.09
N LYS A 101 8.65 -2.61 -6.32
CA LYS A 101 8.34 -1.91 -5.06
C LYS A 101 8.71 -0.43 -5.06
N SER A 102 9.35 0.06 -6.11
CA SER A 102 9.64 1.47 -6.29
C SER A 102 9.57 1.85 -7.77
N THR A 103 9.77 3.14 -8.05
CA THR A 103 9.86 3.70 -9.41
C THR A 103 11.10 4.58 -9.50
N PRO A 104 11.73 4.75 -10.69
CA PRO A 104 12.85 5.68 -10.85
C PRO A 104 12.53 7.11 -10.43
N ASP A 105 11.31 7.59 -10.69
CA ASP A 105 10.91 8.96 -10.43
C ASP A 105 10.25 9.11 -9.05
N LEU A 106 10.99 9.67 -8.08
CA LEU A 106 10.45 9.94 -6.75
C LEU A 106 9.42 11.09 -6.74
N ALA A 107 9.36 11.93 -7.78
CA ALA A 107 8.44 13.07 -7.85
C ALA A 107 6.98 12.63 -7.78
N ILE A 108 6.66 11.41 -8.24
CA ILE A 108 5.30 10.85 -8.17
C ILE A 108 4.73 10.87 -6.75
N HIS A 109 5.58 10.80 -5.73
CA HIS A 109 5.16 10.75 -4.34
C HIS A 109 4.86 12.14 -3.77
N LEU A 110 5.36 13.21 -4.39
CA LEU A 110 5.30 14.58 -3.88
C LEU A 110 4.41 15.48 -4.75
N GLU A 111 4.35 15.26 -6.06
CA GLU A 111 3.54 16.05 -6.97
C GLU A 111 2.86 15.23 -8.08
N HIS A 112 1.76 15.77 -8.60
CA HIS A 112 1.12 15.31 -9.84
C HIS A 112 0.69 16.54 -10.64
N GLU A 113 1.24 16.69 -11.84
CA GLU A 113 1.00 17.86 -12.71
C GLU A 113 1.24 19.20 -11.98
N GLY A 114 2.35 19.29 -11.24
CA GLY A 114 2.72 20.49 -10.48
C GLY A 114 1.88 20.75 -9.21
N ARG A 115 1.00 19.82 -8.83
CA ARG A 115 0.12 19.95 -7.64
C ARG A 115 0.56 18.99 -6.54
N ARG A 116 0.60 19.49 -5.30
CA ARG A 116 0.75 18.68 -4.08
C ARG A 116 -0.63 18.45 -3.49
N ILE A 117 -1.24 17.32 -3.84
CA ILE A 117 -2.63 17.00 -3.51
C ILE A 117 -2.75 16.58 -2.04
N PHE A 118 -1.76 15.86 -1.51
CA PHE A 118 -1.70 15.38 -0.13
C PHE A 118 -0.62 16.11 0.67
N ASN A 119 -0.82 16.18 1.99
CA ASN A 119 0.23 16.57 2.93
C ASN A 119 1.18 15.39 3.16
N THR A 120 2.20 15.28 2.32
CA THR A 120 3.20 14.20 2.38
C THR A 120 4.37 14.56 3.30
N LEU A 121 4.60 13.70 4.29
CA LEU A 121 5.74 13.73 5.19
C LEU A 121 6.76 12.66 4.79
N GLU A 122 7.98 12.80 5.31
CA GLU A 122 9.04 11.82 5.17
C GLU A 122 9.67 11.44 6.51
N ILE A 123 10.15 10.21 6.60
CA ILE A 123 11.13 9.79 7.60
C ILE A 123 12.46 9.58 6.87
N ASN A 124 13.55 10.14 7.40
CA ASN A 124 14.91 9.85 6.92
C ASN A 124 15.68 9.13 8.02
N ILE A 125 16.34 8.02 7.70
CA ILE A 125 17.18 7.24 8.62
C ILE A 125 18.64 7.39 8.21
N PHE A 126 19.48 7.68 9.20
CA PHE A 126 20.91 7.92 9.00
C PHE A 126 21.77 6.94 9.80
N HIS A 127 22.90 6.55 9.22
CA HIS A 127 24.00 5.90 9.91
C HIS A 127 25.18 6.88 9.94
N GLY A 128 25.41 7.52 11.09
CA GLY A 128 26.22 8.75 11.12
C GLY A 128 25.55 9.84 10.28
N ASP A 129 26.27 10.43 9.34
CA ASP A 129 25.76 11.47 8.43
C ASP A 129 25.19 10.90 7.12
N GLN A 130 25.33 9.59 6.89
CA GLN A 130 24.88 8.95 5.66
C GLN A 130 23.40 8.60 5.74
N LEU A 131 22.60 9.08 4.79
CA LEU A 131 21.24 8.60 4.57
C LEU A 131 21.30 7.13 4.12
N VAL A 132 20.56 6.26 4.81
CA VAL A 132 20.53 4.81 4.54
C VAL A 132 19.12 4.26 4.29
N ALA A 133 18.08 5.00 4.65
CA ALA A 133 16.71 4.68 4.30
C ALA A 133 15.82 5.92 4.42
N PHE A 134 14.71 5.91 3.71
CA PHE A 134 13.65 6.90 3.86
C PHE A 134 12.28 6.30 3.60
N SER A 135 11.23 6.96 4.07
CA SER A 135 9.86 6.64 3.69
C SER A 135 9.06 7.91 3.42
N TYR A 136 7.99 7.77 2.63
CA TYR A 136 6.99 8.80 2.40
C TYR A 136 5.63 8.33 2.90
N PHE A 137 4.89 9.20 3.56
CA PHE A 137 3.56 8.91 4.06
C PHE A 137 2.67 10.16 4.03
N ASP A 138 1.38 9.98 3.77
CA ASP A 138 0.40 11.07 3.77
C ASP A 138 -0.27 11.21 5.12
N GLN A 139 -0.40 12.45 5.60
CA GLN A 139 -1.07 12.78 6.85
C GLN A 139 -2.52 13.23 6.60
N GLY A 140 -3.47 12.53 7.23
CA GLY A 140 -4.86 12.96 7.44
C GLY A 140 -5.06 13.68 8.77
N ILE A 141 -6.32 13.87 9.21
CA ILE A 141 -6.62 14.43 10.55
C ILE A 141 -6.52 13.36 11.62
N THR A 142 -7.06 12.18 11.34
CA THR A 142 -7.20 11.05 12.25
C THR A 142 -6.41 9.82 11.78
N SER A 143 -5.76 9.91 10.62
CA SER A 143 -5.01 8.78 10.09
C SER A 143 -3.78 9.19 9.29
N ALA A 144 -2.93 8.20 8.98
CA ALA A 144 -1.84 8.35 8.04
C ALA A 144 -1.78 7.16 7.07
N TYR A 145 -1.31 7.39 5.84
CA TYR A 145 -1.13 6.37 4.81
C TYR A 145 0.33 6.24 4.40
N SER A 146 0.90 5.04 4.53
CA SER A 146 2.28 4.75 4.11
C SER A 146 2.36 4.56 2.60
N LYS A 147 3.18 5.36 1.91
CA LYS A 147 3.28 5.38 0.44
C LYS A 147 4.44 4.54 -0.08
N ALA A 148 5.63 4.76 0.48
CA ALA A 148 6.86 4.13 0.02
C ALA A 148 7.85 4.02 1.18
N GLY A 149 8.60 2.92 1.21
CA GLY A 149 9.71 2.70 2.14
C GLY A 149 10.90 2.16 1.37
N VAL A 150 11.97 2.95 1.32
CA VAL A 150 13.15 2.71 0.48
C VAL A 150 14.37 2.64 1.38
N TYR A 151 15.26 1.68 1.14
CA TYR A 151 16.49 1.53 1.91
C TYR A 151 17.67 1.13 1.04
N ASP A 152 18.87 1.48 1.49
CA ASP A 152 20.13 1.09 0.87
C ASP A 152 20.33 -0.43 1.08
N PRO A 153 20.36 -1.25 0.01
CA PRO A 153 20.43 -2.70 0.13
C PRO A 153 21.58 -3.26 0.97
N ALA A 154 22.69 -2.52 1.08
CA ALA A 154 23.80 -2.87 1.97
C ALA A 154 23.38 -2.98 3.45
N TYR A 155 22.24 -2.37 3.81
CA TYR A 155 21.65 -2.38 5.14
C TYR A 155 20.46 -3.35 5.29
N SER A 156 20.23 -4.26 4.33
CA SER A 156 19.13 -5.23 4.33
C SER A 156 18.99 -6.03 5.65
N ARG A 157 20.13 -6.39 6.29
CA ARG A 157 20.17 -7.11 7.57
C ARG A 157 19.49 -6.37 8.74
N TYR A 158 19.27 -5.07 8.61
CA TYR A 158 18.64 -4.22 9.63
C TYR A 158 17.14 -4.06 9.44
N SER A 159 16.57 -4.61 8.36
CA SER A 159 15.14 -4.52 8.06
C SER A 159 14.62 -3.08 8.02
N LEU A 160 15.39 -2.18 7.40
CA LEU A 160 15.10 -0.73 7.43
C LEU A 160 13.74 -0.37 6.82
N GLY A 161 13.27 -1.11 5.80
CA GLY A 161 11.91 -0.90 5.26
C GLY A 161 10.78 -1.21 6.25
N LEU A 162 10.94 -2.18 7.16
CA LEU A 162 9.98 -2.39 8.26
C LEU A 162 10.18 -1.37 9.38
N TYR A 163 11.42 -0.97 9.62
CA TYR A 163 11.76 -0.02 10.65
C TYR A 163 11.16 1.36 10.38
N THR A 164 11.19 1.86 9.12
CA THR A 164 10.50 3.11 8.75
C THR A 164 9.01 3.05 9.06
N MET A 165 8.34 1.94 8.75
CA MET A 165 6.91 1.77 9.05
C MET A 165 6.64 1.76 10.56
N TYR A 166 7.54 1.21 11.37
CA TYR A 166 7.39 1.28 12.82
C TYR A 166 7.60 2.71 13.35
N LEU A 167 8.53 3.47 12.79
CA LEU A 167 8.71 4.88 13.13
C LEU A 167 7.49 5.72 12.70
N GLU A 168 6.86 5.41 11.57
CA GLU A 168 5.60 6.02 11.15
C GLU A 168 4.48 5.74 12.16
N ILE A 169 4.35 4.50 12.63
CA ILE A 169 3.37 4.12 13.66
C ILE A 169 3.67 4.85 14.99
N GLU A 170 4.94 4.92 15.43
CA GLU A 170 5.32 5.68 16.63
C GLU A 170 4.95 7.16 16.49
N TRP A 171 5.20 7.76 15.33
CA TRP A 171 4.79 9.13 15.04
C TRP A 171 3.26 9.27 15.09
N CYS A 172 2.50 8.36 14.47
CA CYS A 172 1.03 8.37 14.50
C CYS A 172 0.49 8.31 15.93
N LEU A 173 1.07 7.45 16.78
CA LEU A 173 0.71 7.33 18.19
C LEU A 173 0.99 8.62 18.96
N GLN A 174 2.14 9.26 18.71
CA GLN A 174 2.50 10.55 19.32
C GLN A 174 1.56 11.69 18.88
N GLN A 175 1.09 11.65 17.64
CA GLN A 175 0.11 12.62 17.11
C GLN A 175 -1.34 12.32 17.55
N GLY A 176 -1.60 11.20 18.24
CA GLY A 176 -2.94 10.80 18.65
C GLY A 176 -3.85 10.38 17.50
N LEU A 177 -3.28 9.90 16.39
CA LEU A 177 -4.05 9.37 15.26
C LEU A 177 -4.73 8.06 15.63
N GLN A 178 -5.83 7.77 14.95
CA GLN A 178 -6.68 6.60 15.20
C GLN A 178 -6.30 5.41 14.32
N TYR A 179 -5.86 5.66 13.09
CA TYR A 179 -5.57 4.61 12.11
C TYR A 179 -4.26 4.85 11.37
N TYR A 180 -3.54 3.77 11.11
CA TYR A 180 -2.40 3.74 10.20
C TYR A 180 -2.70 2.80 9.03
N TYR A 181 -2.58 3.29 7.80
CA TYR A 181 -2.89 2.54 6.59
C TYR A 181 -1.59 2.15 5.87
N PRO A 182 -1.12 0.89 5.96
CA PRO A 182 0.09 0.46 5.26
C PRO A 182 -0.17 0.07 3.78
N GLY A 183 -1.37 0.33 3.25
CA GLY A 183 -1.79 -0.09 1.91
C GLY A 183 -2.53 -1.43 1.95
N TYR A 184 -2.20 -2.32 1.02
CA TYR A 184 -2.90 -3.59 0.84
C TYR A 184 -1.95 -4.80 0.90
N ILE A 185 -2.55 -5.99 0.97
CA ILE A 185 -1.93 -7.29 0.70
C ILE A 185 -2.59 -7.96 -0.52
N SER A 186 -1.91 -8.94 -1.10
CA SER A 186 -2.57 -9.92 -1.96
C SER A 186 -2.66 -11.25 -1.20
N PRO A 187 -3.83 -11.87 -1.05
CA PRO A 187 -3.94 -13.22 -0.49
C PRO A 187 -3.55 -14.33 -1.48
N ASP A 188 -3.46 -14.01 -2.78
CA ASP A 188 -3.20 -14.99 -3.84
C ASP A 188 -1.70 -15.29 -4.02
N ILE A 189 -0.85 -14.36 -3.59
CA ILE A 189 0.62 -14.45 -3.56
C ILE A 189 1.12 -13.78 -2.29
N PRO A 190 2.30 -14.13 -1.72
CA PRO A 190 2.81 -13.53 -0.48
C PRO A 190 3.34 -12.09 -0.68
N LEU A 191 2.61 -11.28 -1.43
CA LEU A 191 2.92 -9.91 -1.77
C LEU A 191 2.43 -8.99 -0.64
N PHE A 192 3.40 -8.34 0.00
CA PHE A 192 3.19 -7.39 1.10
C PHE A 192 2.68 -7.99 2.42
N ASP A 193 2.72 -9.31 2.61
CA ASP A 193 2.36 -10.01 3.85
C ASP A 193 3.08 -9.49 5.10
N TYR A 194 4.29 -8.91 4.93
CA TYR A 194 5.03 -8.32 6.04
C TYR A 194 4.26 -7.19 6.74
N LYS A 195 3.30 -6.55 6.07
CA LYS A 195 2.44 -5.49 6.65
C LYS A 195 1.55 -6.03 7.76
N LEU A 196 1.14 -7.29 7.67
CA LEU A 196 0.34 -7.96 8.71
C LEU A 196 1.10 -8.15 10.02
N ARG A 197 2.43 -7.96 10.01
CA ARG A 197 3.28 -8.10 11.20
C ARG A 197 3.24 -6.90 12.11
N MET A 198 2.54 -5.81 11.76
CA MET A 198 2.51 -4.57 12.53
C MET A 198 1.68 -4.68 13.80
N GLY A 199 0.60 -5.45 13.81
CA GLY A 199 -0.26 -5.58 14.98
C GLY A 199 -1.53 -6.34 14.66
N ASP A 200 -2.59 -6.02 15.39
CA ASP A 200 -3.92 -6.55 15.16
C ASP A 200 -4.57 -5.74 14.05
N MET A 201 -4.32 -6.17 12.82
CA MET A 201 -4.76 -5.48 11.61
C MET A 201 -6.25 -5.64 11.36
N GLU A 202 -6.80 -4.74 10.56
CA GLU A 202 -8.10 -4.86 9.91
C GLU A 202 -7.94 -4.92 8.40
N PHE A 203 -8.89 -5.55 7.72
CA PHE A 203 -9.02 -5.55 6.26
C PHE A 203 -10.34 -4.90 5.83
N TRP A 204 -10.34 -4.35 4.62
CA TRP A 204 -11.57 -3.86 3.99
C TRP A 204 -12.35 -5.04 3.39
N ASP A 205 -13.52 -5.33 3.94
CA ASP A 205 -14.45 -6.31 3.38
C ASP A 205 -15.25 -5.66 2.26
N LEU A 206 -14.97 -6.09 1.03
CA LEU A 206 -15.57 -5.56 -0.19
C LEU A 206 -17.10 -5.75 -0.22
N GLN A 207 -17.61 -6.86 0.31
CA GLN A 207 -19.04 -7.17 0.29
C GLN A 207 -19.80 -6.39 1.37
N ALA A 208 -19.23 -6.29 2.57
CA ALA A 208 -19.82 -5.54 3.66
C ALA A 208 -19.60 -4.02 3.56
N GLN A 209 -18.62 -3.60 2.74
CA GLN A 209 -18.13 -2.22 2.66
C GLN A 209 -17.74 -1.66 4.03
N ASP A 210 -17.04 -2.47 4.82
CA ASP A 210 -16.63 -2.12 6.17
C ASP A 210 -15.26 -2.75 6.52
N TRP A 211 -14.60 -2.20 7.53
CA TRP A 211 -13.35 -2.71 8.05
C TRP A 211 -13.61 -3.79 9.10
N LYS A 212 -13.01 -4.96 8.91
CA LYS A 212 -13.15 -6.10 9.82
C LYS A 212 -11.78 -6.54 10.36
N PRO A 213 -11.72 -7.13 11.57
CA PRO A 213 -10.48 -7.69 12.10
C PRO A 213 -9.87 -8.71 11.14
N TYR A 214 -8.58 -8.60 10.85
CA TYR A 214 -7.87 -9.54 9.96
C TYR A 214 -7.93 -10.98 10.47
N ALA A 215 -8.09 -11.20 11.77
CA ALA A 215 -8.29 -12.52 12.35
C ALA A 215 -9.55 -13.24 11.82
N THR A 216 -10.53 -12.52 11.26
CA THR A 216 -11.73 -13.10 10.63
C THR A 216 -11.61 -13.21 9.11
N PHE A 217 -10.44 -12.87 8.54
CA PHE A 217 -10.22 -12.96 7.10
C PHE A 217 -10.18 -14.43 6.66
N ASP A 218 -11.11 -14.77 5.77
CA ASP A 218 -11.16 -16.03 5.04
C ASP A 218 -10.96 -15.74 3.55
N PRO A 219 -9.88 -16.21 2.92
CA PRO A 219 -9.63 -15.99 1.51
C PRO A 219 -10.78 -16.43 0.59
N GLN A 220 -11.48 -17.52 0.90
CA GLN A 220 -12.57 -18.02 0.05
C GLN A 220 -13.81 -17.13 0.12
N LEU A 221 -14.02 -16.45 1.24
CA LEU A 221 -15.19 -15.60 1.46
C LEU A 221 -14.92 -14.12 1.19
N HIS A 222 -13.65 -13.68 1.26
CA HIS A 222 -13.30 -12.27 1.27
C HIS A 222 -12.29 -11.85 0.20
N ALA A 223 -11.48 -12.77 -0.36
CA ALA A 223 -10.56 -12.39 -1.43
C ALA A 223 -11.36 -12.12 -2.72
N PRO A 224 -11.25 -10.91 -3.32
CA PRO A 224 -12.00 -10.56 -4.53
C PRO A 224 -11.98 -11.63 -5.62
N LEU A 225 -10.82 -12.24 -5.92
CA LEU A 225 -10.69 -13.16 -7.05
C LEU A 225 -11.35 -14.51 -6.75
N ALA A 226 -11.15 -15.03 -5.54
CA ALA A 226 -11.80 -16.27 -5.09
C ALA A 226 -13.33 -16.14 -5.09
N VAL A 227 -13.84 -15.03 -4.55
CA VAL A 227 -15.28 -14.72 -4.53
C VAL A 227 -15.82 -14.59 -5.95
N LEU A 228 -15.13 -13.85 -6.83
CA LEU A 228 -15.55 -13.67 -8.22
C LEU A 228 -15.61 -15.02 -8.95
N HIS A 229 -14.55 -15.83 -8.88
CA HIS A 229 -14.51 -17.15 -9.49
C HIS A 229 -15.60 -18.07 -8.97
N GLN A 230 -15.85 -18.10 -7.67
CA GLN A 230 -16.92 -18.91 -7.08
C GLN A 230 -18.30 -18.51 -7.63
N ARG A 231 -18.58 -17.21 -7.71
CA ARG A 231 -19.87 -16.70 -8.20
C ARG A 231 -20.05 -16.93 -9.70
N VAL A 232 -19.00 -16.69 -10.49
CA VAL A 232 -19.03 -16.94 -11.95
C VAL A 232 -19.21 -18.43 -12.23
N ASN A 233 -18.49 -19.31 -11.53
CA ASN A 233 -18.64 -20.75 -11.69
C ASN A 233 -20.04 -21.24 -11.31
N ALA A 234 -20.64 -20.70 -10.25
CA ALA A 234 -22.02 -21.04 -9.88
C ALA A 234 -23.03 -20.66 -10.97
N VAL A 235 -22.86 -19.50 -11.62
CA VAL A 235 -23.70 -19.09 -12.75
C VAL A 235 -23.45 -19.97 -13.97
N TYR A 236 -22.18 -20.27 -14.27
CA TYR A 236 -21.81 -21.13 -15.38
C TYR A 236 -22.43 -22.53 -15.25
N GLU A 237 -22.37 -23.13 -14.06
CA GLU A 237 -22.99 -24.43 -13.78
C GLU A 237 -24.52 -24.39 -13.94
N ALA A 238 -25.17 -23.35 -13.42
CA ALA A 238 -26.62 -23.18 -13.59
C ALA A 238 -27.05 -23.04 -15.06
N LEU A 239 -26.27 -22.32 -15.88
CA LEU A 239 -26.52 -22.20 -17.33
C LEU A 239 -26.33 -23.54 -18.04
N ARG A 240 -25.29 -24.30 -17.66
CA ARG A 240 -25.02 -25.64 -18.20
C ARG A 240 -26.16 -26.60 -17.90
N GLU A 241 -26.66 -26.61 -16.67
CA GLU A 241 -27.82 -27.42 -16.25
C GLU A 241 -29.10 -27.04 -17.00
N ALA A 242 -29.28 -25.75 -17.32
CA ALA A 242 -30.39 -25.27 -18.13
C ALA A 242 -30.24 -25.54 -19.65
N GLY A 243 -29.16 -26.20 -20.08
CA GLY A 243 -28.89 -26.46 -21.49
C GLY A 243 -28.49 -25.22 -22.30
N VAL A 244 -28.10 -24.13 -21.62
CA VAL A 244 -27.66 -22.89 -22.25
C VAL A 244 -26.15 -22.97 -22.50
N ALA A 245 -25.77 -22.95 -23.78
CA ALA A 245 -24.36 -22.86 -24.17
C ALA A 245 -23.75 -21.57 -23.63
N SER A 246 -22.70 -21.70 -22.83
CA SER A 246 -22.02 -20.58 -22.21
C SER A 246 -20.51 -20.85 -22.15
N ARG A 247 -19.73 -19.77 -21.98
CA ARG A 247 -18.27 -19.84 -21.80
C ARG A 247 -17.84 -18.74 -20.86
N ALA A 248 -16.99 -19.08 -19.88
CA ALA A 248 -16.34 -18.11 -19.03
C ALA A 248 -15.13 -17.50 -19.75
N TYR A 249 -14.97 -16.18 -19.60
CA TYR A 249 -13.84 -15.43 -20.11
C TYR A 249 -13.26 -14.60 -18.97
N GLU A 250 -11.94 -14.50 -18.94
CA GLU A 250 -11.22 -13.56 -18.11
C GLU A 250 -10.87 -12.34 -18.97
N TYR A 251 -11.31 -11.15 -18.55
CA TYR A 251 -11.06 -9.91 -19.27
C TYR A 251 -10.08 -9.05 -18.49
N LEU A 252 -8.79 -9.16 -18.86
CA LEU A 252 -7.65 -8.60 -18.15
C LEU A 252 -7.58 -7.06 -18.17
N PHE A 253 -8.35 -6.39 -19.03
CA PHE A 253 -8.24 -4.93 -19.24
C PHE A 253 -9.18 -4.09 -18.38
N PHE A 254 -9.90 -4.69 -17.42
CA PHE A 254 -10.95 -3.97 -16.71
C PHE A 254 -10.48 -3.10 -15.54
N GLU A 255 -9.29 -3.35 -14.94
CA GLU A 255 -9.02 -2.77 -13.61
C GLU A 255 -7.79 -1.86 -13.48
N MET A 256 -6.52 -2.27 -13.67
CA MET A 256 -5.44 -1.28 -13.56
C MET A 256 -4.10 -1.81 -14.08
N ARG A 257 -3.45 -1.09 -15.01
CA ARG A 257 -2.00 -1.23 -15.22
C ARG A 257 -1.29 -0.41 -14.16
N LEU A 258 -0.91 -1.02 -13.04
CA LEU A 258 -0.19 -0.32 -11.96
C LEU A 258 1.30 -0.08 -12.28
N MET A 259 1.85 -0.79 -13.26
CA MET A 259 3.26 -0.69 -13.65
C MET A 259 3.45 -0.86 -15.16
N ASP A 260 3.06 0.16 -15.92
CA ASP A 260 3.52 0.31 -17.31
C ASP A 260 4.47 1.52 -17.36
N ASN A 261 5.74 1.27 -17.67
CA ASN A 261 6.75 2.33 -17.83
C ASN A 261 6.68 2.99 -19.21
N ASP A 262 5.90 2.43 -20.13
CA ASP A 262 5.73 2.98 -21.46
C ASP A 262 4.43 3.78 -21.52
N GLY A 263 4.56 5.08 -21.81
CA GLY A 263 3.46 5.98 -22.17
C GLY A 263 2.84 5.63 -23.52
N GLY A 264 2.49 4.36 -23.73
CA GLY A 264 1.80 3.91 -24.92
C GLY A 264 0.37 4.41 -24.93
N ASN A 265 0.03 5.19 -25.94
CA ASN A 265 -1.37 5.35 -26.35
C ASN A 265 -1.90 3.97 -26.74
N TYR A 266 -2.89 3.46 -26.03
CA TYR A 266 -3.58 2.23 -26.40
C TYR A 266 -5.06 2.54 -26.68
N LEU A 267 -5.39 2.49 -27.97
CA LEU A 267 -6.63 1.92 -28.48
C LEU A 267 -6.19 0.76 -29.38
N ASP A 268 -6.44 -0.46 -28.92
CA ASP A 268 -7.05 -1.58 -29.66
C ASP A 268 -7.12 -2.83 -28.77
#